data_AF-A0A7I8LBU5-F1
#
_entry.id   AF-A0A7I8LBU5-F1
#
_cell.length_a   1.000
_cell.length_b   1.000
_cell.length_c   1.000
_cell.angle_alpha   90.00
_cell.angle_beta   90.00
_cell.angle_gamma   90.00
#
_symmetry.space_group_name_H-M   'P 1'
#
loop_
_entity.id
_entity.type
_entity.pdbx_description
1 polymer ?
#
loop_
_entity_poly.entity_id
_entity_poly.type
_entity_poly.pdbx_seq_one_letter_code
_entity_poly.pdbx_strand_id
1 'polypeptide(L)'
;MDLSAAVNLCQQGLQGHLNKVKPLLDELGSLLEDGLATMQAVNRNSLREGSEIGDYQAEWSWEETGALLPSVESLLLTSILMRATYSMLKCDYEMQERIILSLGFSSSLEELEGYCLMWDLRPFIDDDMMQHCWRLIPQTCAPK
;
A
#
# COMPACT_ATOMS: atom_id res chain seq x y z
N MET A 1 5.77 35.53 -17.55
CA MET A 1 6.53 34.34 -17.12
C MET A 1 6.55 33.40 -18.31
N ASP A 2 7.71 32.94 -18.75
CA ASP A 2 7.83 32.01 -19.87
C ASP A 2 7.16 30.67 -19.49
N LEU A 3 6.20 30.20 -20.29
CA LEU A 3 5.45 28.97 -20.04
C LEU A 3 6.41 27.78 -19.87
N SER A 4 7.51 27.79 -20.63
CA SER A 4 8.54 26.77 -20.51
C SER A 4 9.27 26.80 -19.16
N ALA A 5 9.66 27.99 -18.69
CA ALA A 5 10.33 28.12 -17.41
C ALA A 5 9.44 27.64 -16.25
N ALA A 6 8.13 27.89 -16.34
CA ALA A 6 7.15 27.41 -15.37
C ALA A 6 6.99 25.88 -15.42
N VAL A 7 6.89 25.27 -16.60
CA VAL A 7 6.82 23.81 -16.78
C VAL A 7 8.06 23.12 -16.22
N ASN A 8 9.26 23.66 -16.50
CA ASN A 8 10.52 23.10 -16.00
C ASN A 8 10.61 23.16 -14.47
N LEU A 9 10.23 24.29 -13.85
CA LEU A 9 10.20 24.42 -12.38
C LEU A 9 9.20 23.43 -11.76
N CYS A 10 8.03 23.27 -12.38
CA CYS A 10 7.02 22.32 -11.95
C CYS A 10 7.55 20.89 -12.02
N GLN A 11 8.13 20.50 -13.17
CA GLN A 11 8.72 19.19 -13.38
C GLN A 11 9.79 18.86 -12.32
N GLN A 12 10.70 19.81 -12.02
CA GLN A 12 11.72 19.63 -10.99
C GLN A 12 11.10 19.42 -9.60
N GLY A 13 10.09 20.20 -9.24
CA GLY A 13 9.36 20.04 -7.98
C GLY A 13 8.70 18.66 -7.88
N LEU A 14 7.97 18.27 -8.91
CA LEU A 14 7.31 16.97 -9.03
C LEU A 14 8.31 15.80 -8.96
N GLN A 15 9.45 15.92 -9.64
CA GLN A 15 10.51 14.92 -9.54
C GLN A 15 11.11 14.85 -8.13
N GLY A 16 11.23 15.98 -7.45
CA GLY A 16 11.58 16.03 -6.03
C GLY A 16 10.59 15.27 -5.14
N HIS A 17 9.30 15.30 -5.47
CA HIS A 17 8.28 14.50 -4.78
C HIS A 17 8.41 13.01 -5.08
N LEU A 18 8.60 12.61 -6.35
CA LEU A 18 8.84 11.19 -6.70
C LEU A 18 10.02 10.61 -5.95
N ASN A 19 11.13 11.35 -5.86
CA ASN A 19 12.32 10.92 -5.13
C ASN A 19 12.07 10.69 -3.63
N LYS A 20 11.06 11.34 -3.05
CA LYS A 20 10.63 11.12 -1.66
C LYS A 20 9.65 9.96 -1.53
N VAL A 21 8.75 9.78 -2.49
CA VAL A 21 7.75 8.70 -2.48
C VAL A 21 8.38 7.35 -2.76
N LYS A 22 9.32 7.27 -3.71
CA LYS A 22 9.97 6.02 -4.11
C LYS A 22 10.50 5.19 -2.93
N PRO A 23 11.34 5.72 -2.02
CA PRO A 23 11.83 4.92 -0.90
C PRO A 23 10.72 4.46 0.04
N LEU A 24 9.66 5.26 0.24
CA LEU A 24 8.51 4.87 1.07
C LEU A 24 7.73 3.71 0.43
N LEU A 25 7.58 3.73 -0.89
CA LEU A 25 6.93 2.66 -1.64
C LEU A 25 7.76 1.37 -1.63
N ASP A 26 9.08 1.50 -1.79
CA ASP A 26 10.02 0.37 -1.71
C ASP A 26 10.02 -0.26 -0.30
N GLU A 27 9.98 0.57 0.75
CA GLU A 27 9.85 0.13 2.15
C GLU A 27 8.52 -0.60 2.37
N LEU A 28 7.40 -0.02 1.91
CA LEU A 28 6.08 -0.66 2.01
C LEU A 28 6.05 -2.02 1.29
N GLY A 29 6.67 -2.12 0.11
CA GLY A 29 6.82 -3.38 -0.61
C GLY A 29 7.63 -4.41 0.17
N SER A 30 8.74 -3.99 0.79
CA SER A 30 9.59 -4.86 1.61
C SER A 30 8.84 -5.38 2.84
N LEU A 31 8.10 -4.50 3.54
CA LEU A 31 7.28 -4.88 4.68
C LEU A 31 6.17 -5.87 4.31
N LEU A 32 5.58 -5.75 3.12
CA LEU A 32 4.58 -6.69 2.63
C LEU A 32 5.16 -8.09 2.40
N GLU A 33 6.36 -8.17 1.83
CA GLU A 33 7.07 -9.44 1.63
C GLU A 33 7.50 -10.08 2.95
N ASP A 34 8.03 -9.29 3.89
CA ASP A 34 8.39 -9.76 5.24
C ASP A 34 7.17 -10.28 6.00
N GLY A 35 6.03 -9.57 5.90
CA GLY A 35 4.76 -10.00 6.48
C GLY A 35 4.27 -11.32 5.89
N LEU A 36 4.36 -11.49 4.56
CA LEU A 36 4.00 -12.74 3.89
C LEU A 36 4.92 -13.90 4.32
N ALA A 37 6.23 -13.68 4.37
CA ALA A 37 7.20 -14.68 4.80
C ALA A 37 6.94 -15.14 6.25
N THR A 38 6.64 -14.18 7.13
CA THR A 38 6.29 -14.44 8.54
C THR A 38 5.02 -15.28 8.64
N MET A 39 3.97 -14.91 7.92
CA MET A 39 2.70 -15.65 7.91
C MET A 39 2.89 -17.10 7.42
N GLN A 40 3.69 -17.30 6.36
CA GLN A 40 3.99 -18.63 5.85
C GLN A 40 4.80 -19.48 6.85
N ALA A 41 5.74 -18.87 7.58
CA ALA A 41 6.54 -19.55 8.60
C ALA A 41 5.65 -20.02 9.77
N VAL A 42 4.73 -19.17 10.24
CA VAL A 42 3.77 -19.52 11.30
C VAL A 42 2.87 -20.67 10.87
N ASN A 43 2.31 -20.62 9.65
CA ASN A 43 1.45 -21.68 9.13
C ASN A 43 2.19 -23.03 9.01
N ARG A 44 3.46 -23.02 8.57
CA ARG A 44 4.31 -24.22 8.49
C ARG A 44 4.59 -24.82 9.86
N ASN A 45 4.79 -23.99 10.88
CA ASN A 45 5.04 -24.44 12.24
C ASN A 45 3.78 -25.05 12.88
N SER A 46 2.60 -24.44 12.65
CA SER A 46 1.31 -24.99 13.11
C SER A 46 0.99 -26.36 12.51
N LEU A 47 1.30 -26.57 11.22
CA LEU A 47 1.13 -27.89 10.58
C LEU A 47 2.11 -28.94 11.10
N ARG A 48 3.30 -28.53 11.56
CA ARG A 48 4.33 -29.44 12.10
C ARG A 48 4.01 -29.89 13.53
N GLU A 49 3.37 -29.05 14.33
CA GLU A 49 2.88 -29.41 15.67
C GLU A 49 1.57 -30.23 15.64
N GLY A 50 0.82 -30.20 14.53
CA GLY A 50 -0.42 -30.98 14.35
C GLY A 50 -0.24 -32.40 13.80
N SER A 51 0.99 -32.90 13.63
CA SER A 51 1.27 -34.20 12.98
C SER A 51 1.54 -35.36 13.96
N GLU A 52 1.15 -35.23 15.23
CA GLU A 52 1.11 -36.37 16.16
C GLU A 52 -0.29 -36.47 16.81
N ILE A 53 -1.07 -37.44 16.29
CA ILE A 53 -2.18 -38.18 16.94
C ILE A 53 -3.55 -37.47 17.03
N GLY A 54 -4.55 -38.12 16.41
CA GLY A 54 -5.87 -38.32 17.03
C GLY A 54 -7.04 -37.61 16.36
N ASP A 55 -7.90 -38.40 15.73
CA ASP A 55 -9.29 -38.04 15.40
C ASP A 55 -10.03 -37.60 16.67
N TYR A 56 -10.13 -36.29 16.90
CA TYR A 56 -10.97 -35.71 17.95
C TYR A 56 -11.74 -34.52 17.40
N GLN A 57 -13.05 -34.76 17.27
CA GLN A 57 -14.10 -33.77 17.13
C GLN A 57 -13.89 -32.65 18.18
N ALA A 58 -13.57 -31.44 17.72
CA ALA A 58 -13.28 -30.32 18.60
C ALA A 58 -14.57 -29.76 19.24
N GLU A 59 -14.82 -30.15 20.48
CA GLU A 59 -15.76 -29.49 21.38
C GLU A 59 -15.12 -28.18 21.88
N TRP A 60 -15.69 -27.05 21.50
CA TRP A 60 -15.18 -25.72 21.84
C TRP A 60 -15.45 -25.39 23.33
N SER A 61 -14.39 -25.29 24.12
CA SER A 61 -14.40 -24.77 25.49
C SER A 61 -13.77 -23.38 25.51
N TRP A 62 -14.55 -22.37 25.87
CA TRP A 62 -14.13 -21.00 26.11
C TRP A 62 -13.71 -20.89 27.56
N GLU A 63 -12.41 -20.84 27.82
CA GLU A 63 -11.86 -20.24 29.04
C GLU A 63 -10.37 -19.87 28.83
N GLU A 64 -10.19 -18.67 28.28
CA GLU A 64 -9.33 -17.61 28.81
C GLU A 64 -7.88 -17.94 29.20
N THR A 65 -6.88 -17.50 28.41
CA THR A 65 -5.79 -16.62 28.90
C THR A 65 -5.02 -15.93 27.75
N GLY A 66 -5.03 -14.58 27.72
CA GLY A 66 -3.79 -13.80 27.69
C GLY A 66 -2.97 -13.65 26.40
N ALA A 67 -3.54 -13.13 25.32
CA ALA A 67 -2.94 -12.15 24.39
C ALA A 67 -3.92 -11.97 23.21
N LEU A 68 -4.20 -10.74 22.81
CA LEU A 68 -5.09 -10.39 21.69
C LEU A 68 -4.47 -10.86 20.36
N LEU A 69 -4.53 -12.15 20.07
CA LEU A 69 -4.24 -12.67 18.74
C LEU A 69 -5.45 -12.34 17.85
N PRO A 70 -5.28 -11.55 16.77
CA PRO A 70 -6.33 -11.34 15.79
C PRO A 70 -6.79 -12.71 15.25
N SER A 71 -8.09 -12.84 14.94
CA SER A 71 -8.55 -14.05 14.26
C SER A 71 -7.79 -14.24 12.94
N VAL A 72 -7.64 -15.50 12.49
CA VAL A 72 -7.01 -15.81 11.20
C VAL A 72 -7.69 -15.05 10.05
N GLU A 73 -9.01 -14.88 10.12
CA GLU A 73 -9.81 -14.09 9.17
C GLU A 73 -9.44 -12.59 9.19
N SER A 74 -9.22 -12.01 10.38
CA SER A 74 -8.81 -10.61 10.53
C SER A 74 -7.41 -10.36 9.98
N LEU A 75 -6.48 -11.29 10.20
CA LEU A 75 -5.12 -11.22 9.66
C LEU A 75 -5.12 -11.36 8.13
N LEU A 76 -5.92 -12.29 7.59
CA LEU A 76 -6.09 -12.46 6.15
C LEU A 76 -6.64 -11.19 5.49
N LEU A 77 -7.72 -10.62 6.04
CA LEU A 77 -8.31 -9.38 5.53
C LEU A 77 -7.29 -8.23 5.55
N THR A 78 -6.55 -8.07 6.64
CA THR A 78 -5.50 -7.05 6.77
C THR A 78 -4.42 -7.23 5.70
N SER A 79 -3.97 -8.47 5.46
CA SER A 79 -2.97 -8.77 4.43
C SER A 79 -3.45 -8.47 3.01
N ILE A 80 -4.72 -8.75 2.72
CA ILE A 80 -5.36 -8.44 1.44
C ILE A 80 -5.40 -6.93 1.23
N LEU A 81 -5.83 -6.18 2.26
CA LEU A 81 -5.89 -4.73 2.21
C LEU A 81 -4.52 -4.10 2.01
N MET A 82 -3.50 -4.52 2.77
CA MET A 82 -2.12 -4.03 2.61
C MET A 82 -1.58 -4.28 1.19
N ARG A 83 -1.82 -5.48 0.64
CA ARG A 83 -1.42 -5.83 -0.73
C ARG A 83 -2.13 -4.99 -1.77
N ALA A 84 -3.44 -4.81 -1.61
CA ALA A 84 -4.25 -4.00 -2.52
C ALA A 84 -3.79 -2.53 -2.48
N THR A 85 -3.60 -1.95 -1.29
CA THR A 85 -3.06 -0.61 -1.09
C THR A 85 -1.70 -0.43 -1.74
N TYR A 86 -0.75 -1.34 -1.50
CA TYR A 86 0.56 -1.27 -2.14
C TYR A 86 0.44 -1.29 -3.67
N SER A 87 -0.43 -2.15 -4.21
CA SER A 87 -0.62 -2.27 -5.66
C SER A 87 -1.19 -0.98 -6.27
N MET A 88 -2.18 -0.36 -5.61
CA MET A 88 -2.74 0.93 -6.02
C MET A 88 -1.70 2.04 -6.01
N LEU A 89 -0.98 2.18 -4.89
CA LEU A 89 0.06 3.20 -4.74
C LEU A 89 1.20 3.01 -5.75
N LYS A 90 1.56 1.77 -6.07
CA LYS A 90 2.56 1.47 -7.08
C LYS A 90 2.12 1.86 -8.48
N CYS A 91 0.89 1.51 -8.86
CA CYS A 91 0.35 1.90 -10.17
C CYS A 91 0.25 3.43 -10.31
N ASP A 92 -0.21 4.11 -9.25
CA ASP A 92 -0.27 5.58 -9.21
C ASP A 92 1.13 6.22 -9.31
N TYR A 93 2.11 5.70 -8.56
CA TYR A 93 3.50 6.13 -8.65
C TYR A 93 4.06 5.97 -10.07
N GLU A 94 3.91 4.79 -10.69
CA GLU A 94 4.44 4.54 -12.03
C GLU A 94 3.79 5.42 -13.10
N MET A 95 2.50 5.72 -12.95
CA MET A 95 1.80 6.67 -13.81
C MET A 95 2.39 8.07 -13.64
N GLN A 96 2.50 8.56 -12.40
CA GLN A 96 3.05 9.89 -12.11
C GLN A 96 4.51 10.01 -12.58
N GLU A 97 5.32 8.97 -12.39
CA GLU A 97 6.69 8.91 -12.87
C GLU A 97 6.75 9.06 -14.39
N ARG A 98 5.91 8.32 -15.13
CA ARG A 98 5.84 8.43 -16.60
C ARG A 98 5.42 9.83 -17.05
N ILE A 99 4.41 10.43 -16.39
CA ILE A 99 3.96 11.80 -16.68
C ILE A 99 5.10 12.79 -16.43
N ILE A 100 5.78 12.70 -15.29
CA ILE A 100 6.82 13.66 -14.91
C ILE A 100 8.05 13.55 -15.83
N LEU A 101 8.38 12.35 -16.29
CA LEU A 101 9.45 12.12 -17.25
C LEU A 101 9.09 12.59 -18.68
N SER A 102 7.80 12.60 -19.03
CA SER A 102 7.34 13.09 -20.34
C SER A 102 7.06 14.60 -20.37
N LEU A 103 6.91 15.24 -19.21
CA LEU A 103 6.88 16.70 -19.11
C LEU A 103 8.21 17.29 -19.58
N GLY A 104 8.16 18.32 -20.42
CA GLY A 104 9.35 19.02 -20.90
C GLY A 104 9.00 20.20 -21.80
N PHE A 105 10.02 20.86 -22.36
CA PHE A 105 9.86 22.04 -23.23
C PHE A 105 8.96 21.77 -24.45
N SER A 106 8.87 20.51 -24.89
CA SER A 106 8.12 20.06 -26.05
C SER A 106 6.72 19.53 -25.77
N SER A 107 6.27 19.50 -24.51
CA SER A 107 4.92 19.01 -24.18
C SER A 107 3.86 19.89 -24.85
N SER A 108 2.98 19.27 -25.62
CA SER A 108 1.83 19.96 -26.21
C SER A 108 0.80 20.33 -25.14
N LEU A 109 -0.05 21.31 -25.44
CA LEU A 109 -1.15 21.68 -24.54
C LEU A 109 -2.14 20.51 -24.34
N GLU A 110 -2.41 19.75 -25.40
CA GLU A 110 -3.30 18.58 -25.35
C GLU A 110 -2.76 17.47 -24.44
N GLU A 111 -1.45 17.18 -24.51
CA GLU A 111 -0.80 16.24 -23.58
C GLU A 111 -0.90 16.74 -22.12
N LEU A 112 -0.70 18.04 -21.90
CA LEU A 112 -0.79 18.63 -20.57
C LEU A 112 -2.22 18.56 -20.02
N GLU A 113 -3.24 18.83 -20.84
CA GLU A 113 -4.65 18.65 -20.46
C GLU A 113 -4.98 17.19 -20.13
N GLY A 114 -4.44 16.25 -20.91
CA GLY A 114 -4.54 14.82 -20.60
C GLY A 114 -3.90 14.44 -19.27
N TYR A 115 -2.74 15.02 -18.94
CA TYR A 115 -2.09 14.83 -17.65
C TYR A 115 -2.89 15.43 -16.50
N CYS A 116 -3.43 16.64 -16.65
CA CYS A 116 -4.34 17.23 -15.67
C CYS A 116 -5.55 16.32 -15.40
N LEU A 117 -6.16 15.79 -16.45
CA LEU A 117 -7.29 14.88 -16.31
C LEU A 117 -6.91 13.58 -15.55
N MET A 118 -5.78 12.95 -15.89
CA MET A 118 -5.32 11.76 -15.16
C MET A 118 -5.01 12.06 -13.69
N TRP A 119 -4.47 13.25 -13.42
CA TRP A 119 -4.19 13.71 -12.07
C TRP A 119 -5.48 13.94 -11.25
N ASP A 120 -6.51 14.51 -11.87
CA ASP A 120 -7.79 14.75 -11.21
C ASP A 120 -8.56 13.44 -10.97
N LEU A 121 -8.50 12.51 -11.93
CA LEU A 121 -9.22 11.23 -11.85
C LEU A 121 -8.56 10.20 -10.93
N ARG A 122 -7.25 10.29 -10.71
CA ARG A 122 -6.45 9.33 -9.93
C ARG A 122 -6.90 7.88 -10.12
N PRO A 123 -6.90 7.37 -11.37
CA PRO A 123 -7.65 6.18 -11.79
C PRO A 123 -7.24 4.86 -11.09
N PHE A 124 -6.14 4.86 -10.33
CA PHE A 124 -5.64 3.68 -9.63
C PHE A 124 -5.90 3.70 -8.12
N ILE A 125 -6.36 4.82 -7.57
CA ILE A 125 -6.61 4.97 -6.13
C ILE A 125 -8.10 4.81 -5.86
N ASP A 126 -8.44 3.79 -5.07
CA ASP A 126 -9.76 3.63 -4.47
C ASP A 126 -9.78 4.32 -3.10
N ASP A 127 -10.45 5.46 -3.02
CA ASP A 127 -10.52 6.28 -1.81
C ASP A 127 -11.22 5.57 -0.64
N ASP A 128 -12.24 4.75 -0.91
CA ASP A 128 -12.96 4.00 0.13
C ASP A 128 -12.05 2.94 0.73
N MET A 129 -11.28 2.23 -0.10
CA MET A 129 -10.29 1.27 0.38
C MET A 129 -9.16 1.95 1.15
N MET A 130 -8.65 3.10 0.69
CA MET A 130 -7.65 3.89 1.41
C MET A 130 -8.18 4.33 2.78
N GLN A 131 -9.42 4.82 2.83
CA GLN A 131 -10.06 5.21 4.08
C GLN A 131 -10.23 4.01 5.02
N HIS A 132 -10.57 2.85 4.49
CA HIS A 132 -10.67 1.62 5.28
C HIS A 132 -9.31 1.23 5.89
N CYS A 133 -8.24 1.29 5.09
CA CYS A 133 -6.88 1.01 5.56
C CYS A 133 -6.43 2.00 6.66
N TRP A 134 -6.75 3.28 6.52
CA TRP A 134 -6.44 4.29 7.55
C TRP A 134 -7.15 4.06 8.89
N ARG A 135 -8.31 3.41 8.90
CA ARG A 135 -8.99 3.02 10.16
C ARG A 135 -8.29 1.88 10.87
N LEU A 136 -7.48 1.07 10.16
CA LEU A 136 -6.74 -0.05 10.74
C LEU A 136 -5.43 0.40 11.40
N ILE A 137 -4.92 1.58 11.05
CA ILE A 137 -3.77 2.16 11.74
C ILE A 137 -4.22 2.61 13.14
N PRO A 138 -3.57 2.14 14.21
CA PRO A 138 -3.87 2.60 15.56
C PRO A 138 -3.76 4.13 15.63
N GLN A 139 -4.81 4.81 16.07
CA GLN A 139 -4.85 6.27 16.22
C GLN A 139 -3.95 6.79 17.37
N THR A 140 -3.05 5.95 17.88
CA THR A 140 -2.20 6.20 19.04
C THR A 140 -0.91 6.91 18.65
N CYS A 141 -1.03 8.07 18.00
CA CYS A 141 0.04 9.06 17.87
C CYS A 141 -0.58 10.44 17.53
N ALA A 142 -1.69 10.80 18.18
CA ALA A 142 -2.08 12.21 18.25
C ALA A 142 -1.22 12.88 19.33
N PRO A 143 -0.39 13.90 19.01
CA PRO A 143 0.22 14.72 20.05
C PRO A 143 -0.91 15.43 20.82
N LYS A 144 -0.86 15.32 22.15
CA LYS A 144 -1.66 16.15 23.07
C LYS A 144 -1.21 17.60 23.02
#